data_AF-A0A6A3Y235-F1
#
_entry.id   AF-A0A6A3Y235-F1
#
_cell.length_a   1.000
_cell.length_b   1.000
_cell.length_c   1.000
_cell.angle_alpha   90.00
_cell.angle_beta   90.00
_cell.angle_gamma   90.00
#
_symmetry.space_group_name_H-M   'P 1'
#
loop_
_entity.id
_entity.type
_entity.pdbx_description
1 polymer ?
#
loop_
_entity_poly.entity_id
_entity_poly.type
_entity_poly.pdbx_seq_one_letter_code
_entity_poly.pdbx_strand_id
1 'polypeptide(L)'
;MAPKRKRTRREIEEALLQNARVNATPAGPEDATDRKKRRKRRNYHIRNLDKEFAGLNIHAADADIPTANVQDVGSTEGATLEQEGKQEEDDPTEHQRRYAVADAEGPRAVESVVGSAAAPIQASPDKAAVVRARNAERARIRRANMSASQKERTKAKNKQRARASRARRTEDQRVAAREADPIRK
;
A
#
# COMPACT_ATOMS: atom_id res chain seq x y z
N MET A 1 16.14 -13.60 42.38
CA MET A 1 15.05 -13.79 41.39
C MET A 1 15.58 -14.64 40.26
N ALA A 2 15.08 -15.87 40.09
CA ALA A 2 15.55 -16.75 39.02
C ALA A 2 15.15 -16.18 37.63
N PRO A 3 16.02 -16.30 36.61
CA PRO A 3 15.64 -15.95 35.25
C PRO A 3 14.45 -16.79 34.79
N LYS A 4 13.43 -16.16 34.19
CA LYS A 4 12.28 -16.90 33.65
C LYS A 4 12.76 -17.85 32.56
N ARG A 5 12.28 -19.10 32.59
CA ARG A 5 12.59 -20.11 31.55
C ARG A 5 12.17 -19.58 30.17
N LYS A 6 13.00 -19.82 29.15
CA LYS A 6 12.61 -19.58 27.75
C LYS A 6 11.46 -20.52 27.36
N ARG A 7 10.51 -20.02 26.56
CA ARG A 7 9.42 -20.85 26.04
C ARG A 7 9.95 -21.89 25.05
N THR A 8 9.30 -23.05 25.00
CA THR A 8 9.59 -24.07 23.98
C THR A 8 8.93 -23.73 22.64
N ARG A 9 9.34 -24.38 21.55
CA ARG A 9 8.76 -24.18 20.22
C ARG A 9 7.24 -24.39 20.22
N ARG A 10 6.77 -25.48 20.85
CA ARG A 10 5.35 -25.81 20.98
C ARG A 10 4.58 -24.74 21.76
N GLU A 11 5.16 -24.25 22.86
CA GLU A 11 4.55 -23.17 23.66
C GLU A 11 4.43 -21.86 22.88
N ILE A 12 5.37 -21.56 21.98
CA ILE A 12 5.31 -20.37 21.12
C ILE A 12 4.24 -20.52 20.03
N GLU A 13 4.15 -21.68 19.38
CA GLU A 13 3.12 -21.99 18.39
C GLU A 13 1.71 -21.96 19.02
N GLU A 14 1.55 -22.53 20.22
CA GLU A 14 0.31 -22.44 20.99
C GLU A 14 -0.04 -21.00 21.36
N ALA A 15 0.94 -20.20 21.80
CA ALA A 15 0.72 -18.79 22.11
C ALA A 15 0.31 -17.97 20.88
N LEU A 16 0.81 -18.30 19.68
CA LEU A 16 0.37 -17.69 18.42
C LEU A 16 -1.09 -18.04 18.12
N LEU A 17 -1.49 -19.30 18.32
CA LEU A 17 -2.87 -19.76 18.13
C LEU A 17 -3.83 -19.07 19.12
N GLN A 18 -3.45 -18.99 20.40
CA GLN A 18 -4.22 -18.27 21.41
C GLN A 18 -4.33 -16.78 21.08
N ASN A 19 -3.26 -16.17 20.55
CA ASN A 19 -3.32 -14.77 20.12
C ASN A 19 -4.31 -14.55 18.98
N ALA A 20 -4.33 -15.48 18.01
CA ALA A 20 -5.29 -15.46 16.91
C ALA A 20 -6.73 -15.59 17.41
N ARG A 21 -6.97 -16.44 18.43
CA ARG A 21 -8.28 -16.61 19.08
C ARG A 21 -8.71 -15.36 19.85
N VAL A 22 -7.85 -14.83 20.72
CA VAL A 22 -8.16 -13.67 21.58
C VAL A 22 -8.34 -12.38 20.78
N ASN A 23 -7.56 -12.20 19.70
CA ASN A 23 -7.63 -11.02 18.83
C ASN A 23 -8.29 -11.35 17.47
N ALA A 24 -9.19 -12.32 17.46
CA ALA A 24 -9.98 -12.66 16.29
C ALA A 24 -10.83 -11.46 15.83
N THR A 25 -11.11 -11.41 14.52
CA THR A 25 -12.06 -10.42 14.00
C THR A 25 -13.46 -10.83 14.44
N PRO A 26 -14.23 -9.96 15.13
CA PRO A 26 -15.59 -10.26 15.51
C PRO A 26 -16.45 -10.41 14.26
N ALA A 27 -17.51 -11.22 14.36
CA ALA A 27 -18.43 -11.47 13.24
C ALA A 27 -19.29 -10.25 12.89
N GLY A 28 -19.47 -9.32 13.83
CA GLY A 28 -20.26 -8.09 13.65
C GLY A 28 -19.46 -6.89 13.15
N PRO A 29 -20.17 -5.79 12.79
CA PRO A 29 -19.52 -4.54 12.45
C PRO A 29 -18.71 -4.01 13.64
N GLU A 30 -17.49 -3.58 13.37
CA GLU A 30 -16.56 -3.06 14.37
C GLU A 30 -16.11 -1.66 13.97
N ASP A 31 -16.05 -0.76 14.95
CA ASP A 31 -15.51 0.59 14.78
C ASP A 31 -14.08 0.58 14.24
N ALA A 32 -13.78 1.53 13.36
CA ALA A 32 -12.47 1.64 12.72
C ALA A 32 -11.32 1.82 13.73
N THR A 33 -11.60 2.51 14.84
CA THR A 33 -10.65 2.75 15.94
C THR A 33 -10.32 1.45 16.68
N ASP A 34 -11.33 0.64 16.98
CA ASP A 34 -11.17 -0.61 17.72
C ASP A 34 -10.57 -1.71 16.84
N ARG A 35 -10.92 -1.74 15.55
CA ARG A 35 -10.25 -2.57 14.54
C ARG A 35 -8.75 -2.30 14.50
N LYS A 36 -8.36 -1.02 14.53
CA LYS A 36 -6.96 -0.60 14.54
C LYS A 36 -6.26 -1.04 15.84
N LYS A 37 -6.89 -0.87 17.00
CA LYS A 37 -6.35 -1.31 18.30
C LYS A 37 -6.17 -2.83 18.34
N ARG A 38 -7.16 -3.62 17.91
CA ARG A 38 -7.06 -5.09 17.86
C ARG A 38 -5.92 -5.53 16.95
N ARG A 39 -5.83 -4.98 15.74
CA ARG A 39 -4.71 -5.28 14.82
C ARG A 39 -3.36 -4.95 15.43
N LYS A 40 -3.24 -3.83 16.16
CA LYS A 40 -2.01 -3.46 16.86
C LYS A 40 -1.65 -4.49 17.94
N ARG A 41 -2.60 -4.91 18.78
CA ARG A 41 -2.38 -5.93 19.83
C ARG A 41 -1.95 -7.26 19.25
N ARG A 42 -2.64 -7.73 18.21
CA ARG A 42 -2.31 -8.96 17.48
C ARG A 42 -0.90 -8.91 16.89
N ASN A 43 -0.60 -7.86 16.11
CA ASN A 43 0.71 -7.73 15.47
C ASN A 43 1.86 -7.54 16.46
N TYR A 44 1.60 -6.94 17.62
CA TYR A 44 2.59 -6.83 18.69
C TYR A 44 2.97 -8.20 19.25
N HIS A 45 1.98 -9.04 19.56
CA HIS A 45 2.21 -10.39 20.09
C HIS A 45 2.88 -11.29 19.07
N ILE A 46 2.42 -11.28 17.82
CA ILE A 46 3.03 -12.05 16.72
C ILE A 46 4.52 -11.70 16.60
N ARG A 47 4.86 -10.40 16.49
CA ARG A 47 6.27 -9.99 16.37
C ARG A 47 7.14 -10.38 17.57
N ASN A 48 6.58 -10.40 18.77
CA ASN A 48 7.33 -10.81 19.95
C ASN A 48 7.57 -12.33 19.94
N LEU A 49 6.55 -13.11 19.61
CA LEU A 49 6.63 -14.57 19.50
C LEU A 49 7.53 -15.01 18.34
N ASP A 50 7.50 -14.33 17.20
CA ASP A 50 8.40 -14.59 16.07
C ASP A 50 9.88 -14.40 16.44
N LYS A 51 10.18 -13.40 17.28
CA LYS A 51 11.54 -13.18 17.80
C LYS A 51 11.98 -14.29 18.74
N GLU A 52 11.09 -14.73 19.63
CA GLU A 52 11.35 -15.87 20.51
C GLU A 52 11.57 -17.15 19.68
N PHE A 53 10.74 -17.37 18.64
CA PHE A 53 10.84 -18.51 17.72
C PHE A 53 12.16 -18.50 16.93
N ALA A 54 12.54 -17.35 16.37
CA ALA A 54 13.82 -17.18 15.69
C ALA A 54 15.01 -17.44 16.62
N GLY A 55 14.93 -17.00 17.88
CA GLY A 55 15.95 -17.27 18.89
C GLY A 55 16.10 -18.76 19.26
N LEU A 56 15.04 -19.56 19.12
CA LEU A 56 15.11 -21.01 19.29
C LEU A 56 15.74 -21.70 18.06
N ASN A 57 15.43 -21.25 16.85
CA ASN A 57 16.01 -21.83 15.63
C ASN A 57 17.52 -21.58 15.50
N ILE A 58 18.03 -20.45 15.98
CA ILE A 58 19.47 -20.18 16.01
C ILE A 58 20.18 -21.19 16.92
N HIS A 59 19.62 -21.48 18.10
CA HIS A 59 20.20 -22.48 19.02
C HIS A 59 20.08 -23.93 18.52
N ALA A 60 19.13 -24.23 17.64
CA ALA A 60 19.05 -25.55 16.99
C ALA A 60 20.10 -25.74 15.89
N ALA A 61 20.53 -24.66 15.23
CA ALA A 61 21.57 -24.71 14.21
C ALA A 61 22.99 -24.88 14.80
N ASP A 62 23.20 -24.43 16.04
CA ASP A 62 24.49 -24.56 16.74
C ASP A 62 24.66 -25.92 17.45
N ALA A 63 23.61 -26.75 17.51
CA ALA A 63 23.60 -27.98 18.31
C ALA A 63 23.84 -29.28 17.53
N ASP A 64 23.68 -29.32 16.20
CA ASP A 64 23.71 -30.59 15.47
C ASP A 64 24.41 -30.52 14.09
N ILE A 65 25.71 -30.84 14.07
CA ILE A 65 26.36 -31.57 12.97
C ILE A 65 27.32 -32.57 13.68
N PRO A 66 27.28 -33.90 13.44
CA PRO A 66 26.98 -34.59 12.17
C PRO A 66 26.12 -35.87 12.21
N THR A 67 25.71 -36.27 10.99
CA THR A 67 25.53 -37.64 10.43
C THR A 67 24.13 -38.23 10.29
N ALA A 68 23.90 -38.76 9.08
CA ALA A 68 22.98 -39.83 8.68
C ALA A 68 21.57 -39.46 8.14
N ASN A 69 21.57 -39.15 6.83
CA ASN A 69 20.82 -39.88 5.79
C ASN A 69 19.33 -40.22 6.05
N VAL A 70 18.38 -39.37 5.60
CA VAL A 70 17.01 -39.80 5.27
C VAL A 70 16.45 -38.99 4.09
N GLN A 71 16.42 -39.66 2.95
CA GLN A 71 15.41 -39.69 1.88
C GLN A 71 14.53 -38.46 1.58
N ASP A 72 14.80 -37.96 0.39
CA ASP A 72 13.91 -37.34 -0.59
C ASP A 72 12.62 -38.15 -0.82
N VAL A 73 11.46 -37.54 -0.54
CA VAL A 73 10.17 -37.87 -1.18
C VAL A 73 9.35 -36.58 -1.28
N GLY A 74 9.21 -36.10 -2.51
CA GLY A 74 8.43 -34.91 -2.84
C GLY A 74 6.92 -35.09 -2.73
N SER A 75 6.21 -33.96 -2.85
CA SER A 75 4.82 -33.93 -3.32
C SER A 75 4.51 -32.55 -3.90
N THR A 76 4.54 -32.54 -5.24
CA THR A 76 3.60 -31.86 -6.16
C THR A 76 3.50 -30.34 -6.09
N GLU A 77 4.31 -29.69 -6.93
CA GLU A 77 4.02 -28.35 -7.45
C GLU A 77 2.80 -28.43 -8.39
N GLY A 78 1.68 -27.82 -7.98
CA GLY A 78 0.55 -27.57 -8.85
C GLY A 78 0.86 -26.41 -9.80
N ALA A 79 1.50 -26.72 -10.92
CA ALA A 79 1.62 -25.83 -12.06
C ALA A 79 0.25 -25.69 -12.75
N THR A 80 -0.47 -24.61 -12.48
CA THR A 80 -1.61 -24.18 -13.29
C THR A 80 -1.09 -23.21 -14.35
N LEU A 81 -0.80 -23.79 -15.51
CA LEU A 81 -0.49 -23.11 -16.76
C LEU A 81 -1.81 -22.59 -17.36
N GLU A 82 -2.26 -21.40 -16.96
CA GLU A 82 -3.36 -20.73 -17.65
C GLU A 82 -2.80 -19.92 -18.82
N GLN A 83 -2.89 -20.56 -19.99
CA GLN A 83 -2.69 -20.01 -21.30
C GLN A 83 -3.99 -19.29 -21.70
N GLU A 84 -4.02 -17.96 -21.64
CA GLU A 84 -5.17 -17.18 -22.15
C GLU A 84 -4.73 -16.22 -23.25
N GLY A 85 -5.23 -16.51 -24.46
CA GLY A 85 -5.77 -15.54 -25.41
C GLY A 85 -4.84 -14.45 -25.92
N LYS A 86 -4.30 -14.65 -27.12
CA LYS A 86 -3.90 -13.53 -27.98
C LYS A 86 -5.13 -12.65 -28.22
N GLN A 87 -5.20 -11.51 -27.56
CA GLN A 87 -6.19 -10.49 -27.87
C GLN A 87 -5.72 -9.75 -29.13
N GLU A 88 -6.58 -9.78 -30.16
CA GLU A 88 -6.39 -9.12 -31.45
C GLU A 88 -5.82 -7.70 -31.33
N GLU A 89 -4.90 -7.38 -32.24
CA GLU A 89 -4.34 -6.05 -32.43
C GLU A 89 -5.48 -5.08 -32.81
N ASP A 90 -5.94 -4.30 -31.83
CA ASP A 90 -6.88 -3.21 -32.07
C ASP A 90 -6.11 -2.10 -32.81
N ASP A 91 -6.35 -1.99 -34.13
CA ASP A 91 -5.69 -1.01 -35.01
C ASP A 91 -5.96 0.42 -34.48
N PRO A 92 -4.92 1.15 -34.05
CA PRO A 92 -5.07 2.48 -33.45
C PRO A 92 -5.74 3.50 -34.39
N THR A 93 -5.83 3.20 -35.69
CA THR A 93 -6.47 4.04 -36.71
C THR A 93 -8.00 4.03 -36.60
N GLU A 94 -8.60 2.88 -36.31
CA GLU A 94 -10.05 2.69 -36.17
C GLU A 94 -10.62 3.47 -34.98
N HIS A 95 -9.89 3.46 -33.85
CA HIS A 95 -10.29 4.18 -32.65
C HIS A 95 -10.31 5.70 -32.85
N GLN A 96 -9.39 6.27 -33.64
CA GLN A 96 -9.36 7.71 -33.91
C GLN A 96 -10.53 8.18 -34.78
N ARG A 97 -10.99 7.36 -35.73
CA ARG A 97 -12.12 7.70 -36.62
C ARG A 97 -13.43 7.85 -35.86
N ARG A 98 -13.62 7.10 -34.76
CA ARG A 98 -14.83 7.20 -33.92
C ARG A 98 -14.95 8.53 -33.17
N TYR A 99 -13.84 9.19 -32.86
CA TYR A 99 -13.87 10.51 -32.22
C TYR A 99 -13.94 11.67 -33.22
N ALA A 100 -13.47 11.48 -34.46
CA ALA A 100 -13.55 12.51 -35.50
C ALA A 100 -14.98 12.75 -36.02
N VAL A 101 -15.85 11.73 -36.00
CA VAL A 101 -17.25 11.86 -36.44
C VAL A 101 -18.10 12.65 -35.43
N ALA A 102 -17.71 12.69 -34.15
CA ALA A 102 -18.45 13.38 -33.11
C ALA A 102 -18.32 14.93 -33.16
N ASP A 103 -17.30 15.46 -33.85
CA ASP A 103 -17.05 16.90 -33.97
C ASP A 103 -17.68 17.53 -35.24
N ALA A 104 -18.31 16.73 -36.11
CA ALA A 104 -18.87 17.20 -37.38
C ALA A 104 -20.37 17.59 -37.33
N GLU A 105 -21.09 17.30 -36.24
CA GLU A 105 -22.51 17.65 -36.10
C GLU A 105 -22.73 18.79 -35.10
N GLY A 106 -22.36 20.00 -35.51
CA GLY A 106 -22.84 21.22 -34.85
C GLY A 106 -24.21 21.64 -35.41
N PRO A 107 -25.23 21.93 -34.59
CA PRO A 107 -26.41 22.61 -35.08
C PRO A 107 -26.10 24.10 -35.27
N ARG A 108 -26.28 24.59 -36.50
CA ARG A 108 -26.41 26.01 -36.82
C ARG A 108 -27.69 26.55 -36.15
N ALA A 109 -27.56 27.55 -35.30
CA ALA A 109 -28.67 28.42 -34.91
C ALA A 109 -28.20 29.88 -34.96
N VAL A 110 -28.88 30.64 -35.80
CA VAL A 110 -28.71 32.08 -36.04
C VAL A 110 -29.45 32.91 -34.98
N GLU A 111 -28.77 33.97 -34.54
CA GLU A 111 -29.24 35.29 -34.09
C GLU A 111 -30.42 35.44 -33.10
N SER A 112 -30.15 36.08 -31.95
CA SER A 112 -30.81 37.35 -31.58
C SER A 112 -30.14 38.02 -30.37
N VAL A 113 -29.99 39.34 -30.48
CA VAL A 113 -29.44 40.29 -29.51
C VAL A 113 -30.44 40.55 -28.38
N VAL A 114 -30.04 40.32 -27.12
CA VAL A 114 -30.49 41.12 -25.97
C VAL A 114 -29.34 41.19 -24.97
N GLY A 115 -28.85 42.41 -24.72
CA GLY A 115 -27.85 42.67 -23.69
C GLY A 115 -28.41 42.39 -22.30
N SER A 116 -27.89 41.36 -21.64
CA SER A 116 -28.07 41.14 -20.21
C SER A 116 -26.77 41.50 -19.51
N ALA A 117 -26.85 42.50 -18.62
CA ALA A 117 -25.73 43.03 -17.86
C ALA A 117 -24.94 41.89 -17.21
N ALA A 118 -23.69 41.73 -17.64
CA ALA A 118 -22.78 40.76 -17.05
C ALA A 118 -22.43 41.21 -15.63
N ALA A 119 -23.16 40.70 -14.65
CA ALA A 119 -22.67 40.64 -13.28
C ALA A 119 -21.32 39.90 -13.31
N PRO A 120 -20.28 40.38 -12.61
CA PRO A 120 -19.00 39.68 -12.58
C PRO A 120 -19.25 38.28 -12.02
N ILE A 121 -19.06 37.25 -12.85
CA ILE A 121 -19.10 35.85 -12.44
C ILE A 121 -18.02 35.71 -11.39
N GLN A 122 -18.41 35.80 -10.11
CA GLN A 122 -17.56 35.50 -8.98
C GLN A 122 -16.94 34.14 -9.28
N ALA A 123 -15.62 34.08 -9.40
CA ALA A 123 -14.92 32.84 -9.69
C ALA A 123 -15.28 31.83 -8.60
N SER A 124 -16.18 30.90 -8.95
CA SER A 124 -16.76 30.00 -7.97
C SER A 124 -15.64 29.16 -7.35
N PRO A 125 -15.62 28.99 -6.01
CA PRO A 125 -14.64 28.14 -5.32
C PRO A 125 -14.66 26.67 -5.79
N ASP A 126 -15.62 26.32 -6.63
CA ASP A 126 -15.90 24.97 -7.13
C ASP A 126 -14.99 24.50 -8.26
N LYS A 127 -14.46 25.39 -9.13
CA LYS A 127 -13.66 24.95 -10.28
C LYS A 127 -12.40 24.17 -9.85
N ALA A 128 -11.74 24.62 -8.78
CA ALA A 128 -10.58 23.95 -8.23
C ALA A 128 -10.96 22.60 -7.57
N ALA A 129 -12.12 22.52 -6.92
CA ALA A 129 -12.62 21.28 -6.32
C ALA A 129 -12.96 20.24 -7.40
N VAL A 130 -13.64 20.65 -8.47
CA VAL A 130 -13.95 19.82 -9.64
C VAL A 130 -12.68 19.30 -10.32
N VAL A 131 -11.67 20.15 -10.51
CA VAL A 131 -10.38 19.71 -11.07
C VAL A 131 -9.67 18.70 -10.16
N ARG A 132 -9.68 18.92 -8.83
CA ARG A 132 -9.13 17.95 -7.87
C ARG A 132 -9.86 16.62 -7.92
N ALA A 133 -11.18 16.62 -7.98
CA ALA A 133 -12.00 15.41 -8.09
C ALA A 133 -11.68 14.65 -9.38
N ARG A 134 -11.60 15.35 -10.51
CA ARG A 134 -11.25 14.76 -11.82
C ARG A 134 -9.85 14.16 -11.82
N ASN A 135 -8.88 14.85 -11.24
CA ASN A 135 -7.50 14.34 -11.11
C ASN A 135 -7.42 13.13 -10.17
N ALA A 136 -8.19 13.13 -9.08
CA ALA A 136 -8.28 11.99 -8.18
C ALA A 136 -8.86 10.77 -8.90
N GLU A 137 -9.88 10.95 -9.74
CA GLU A 137 -10.48 9.87 -10.52
C GLU A 137 -9.52 9.32 -11.57
N ARG A 138 -8.87 10.19 -12.35
CA ARG A 138 -7.79 9.78 -13.27
C ARG A 138 -6.69 9.00 -12.55
N ALA A 139 -6.33 9.41 -11.33
CA ALA A 139 -5.35 8.70 -10.52
C ALA A 139 -5.84 7.35 -9.99
N ARG A 140 -7.16 7.13 -9.81
CA ARG A 140 -7.73 5.82 -9.47
C ARG A 140 -7.64 4.89 -10.67
N ILE A 141 -8.11 5.33 -11.83
CA ILE A 141 -8.08 4.55 -13.08
C ILE A 141 -6.64 4.15 -13.42
N ARG A 142 -5.68 5.10 -13.38
CA ARG A 142 -4.26 4.78 -13.58
C ARG A 142 -3.73 3.74 -12.59
N ARG A 143 -4.14 3.79 -11.32
CA ARG A 143 -3.71 2.81 -10.31
C ARG A 143 -4.31 1.43 -10.52
N ALA A 144 -5.58 1.36 -10.92
CA ALA A 144 -6.25 0.11 -11.27
C ALA A 144 -5.54 -0.56 -12.45
N ASN A 145 -5.24 0.21 -13.50
CA ASN A 145 -4.67 -0.28 -14.75
C ASN A 145 -3.13 -0.45 -14.74
N MET A 146 -2.46 -0.26 -13.59
CA MET A 146 -1.01 -0.50 -13.52
C MET A 146 -0.68 -2.00 -13.47
N SER A 147 0.33 -2.40 -14.25
CA SER A 147 0.92 -3.75 -14.18
C SER A 147 1.64 -3.99 -12.85
N ALA A 148 1.89 -5.26 -12.52
CA ALA A 148 2.62 -5.64 -11.30
C ALA A 148 4.03 -5.00 -11.25
N SER A 149 4.79 -5.07 -12.35
CA SER A 149 6.11 -4.44 -12.48
C SER A 149 6.07 -2.92 -12.26
N GLN A 150 5.04 -2.23 -12.77
CA GLN A 150 4.87 -0.79 -12.56
C GLN A 150 4.52 -0.47 -11.10
N LYS A 151 3.67 -1.29 -10.46
CA LYS A 151 3.33 -1.17 -9.03
C LYS A 151 4.56 -1.33 -8.14
N GLU A 152 5.47 -2.25 -8.47
CA GLU A 152 6.71 -2.44 -7.72
C GLU A 152 7.67 -1.27 -7.86
N ARG A 153 7.91 -0.81 -9.09
CA ARG A 153 8.77 0.36 -9.34
C ARG A 153 8.27 1.61 -8.63
N THR A 154 6.97 1.88 -8.68
CA THR A 154 6.36 3.03 -7.99
C THR A 154 6.45 2.90 -6.47
N LYS A 155 6.25 1.69 -5.92
CA LYS A 155 6.44 1.40 -4.48
C LYS A 155 7.88 1.63 -4.03
N ALA A 156 8.87 1.17 -4.80
CA ALA A 156 10.28 1.38 -4.52
C ALA A 156 10.64 2.88 -4.54
N LYS A 157 10.21 3.61 -5.57
CA LYS A 157 10.41 5.06 -5.68
C LYS A 157 9.78 5.83 -4.52
N ASN A 158 8.55 5.48 -4.13
CA ASN A 158 7.88 6.10 -2.99
C ASN A 158 8.58 5.81 -1.67
N LYS A 159 9.09 4.59 -1.48
CA LYS A 159 9.88 4.20 -0.30
C LYS A 159 11.17 5.02 -0.21
N GLN A 160 11.88 5.21 -1.32
CA GLN A 160 13.08 6.05 -1.37
C GLN A 160 12.74 7.51 -1.05
N ARG A 161 11.68 8.06 -1.66
CA ARG A 161 11.23 9.44 -1.37
C ARG A 161 10.87 9.64 0.10
N ALA A 162 10.19 8.65 0.71
CA ALA A 162 9.86 8.69 2.12
C ALA A 162 11.10 8.65 3.03
N ARG A 163 12.11 7.86 2.68
CA ARG A 163 13.40 7.84 3.38
C ARG A 163 14.11 9.20 3.28
N ALA A 164 14.21 9.75 2.08
CA ALA A 164 14.83 11.06 1.86
C ALA A 164 14.10 12.18 2.61
N SER A 165 12.76 12.19 2.60
CA SER A 165 11.98 13.18 3.34
C SER A 165 12.17 13.07 4.86
N ARG A 166 12.34 11.85 5.40
CA ARG A 166 12.66 11.66 6.82
C ARG A 166 14.06 12.18 7.16
N ALA A 167 15.05 11.86 6.32
CA ALA A 167 16.42 12.35 6.48
C ALA A 167 16.46 13.88 6.51
N ARG A 168 15.78 14.55 5.57
CA ARG A 168 15.67 16.02 5.55
C ARG A 168 15.00 16.57 6.80
N ARG A 169 13.87 15.99 7.23
CA ARG A 169 13.22 16.43 8.48
C ARG A 169 14.12 16.28 9.70
N THR A 170 14.94 15.23 9.77
CA THR A 170 15.90 15.08 10.86
C THR A 170 17.05 16.09 10.77
N GLU A 171 17.46 16.49 9.57
CA GLU A 171 18.43 17.56 9.36
C GLU A 171 17.84 18.92 9.74
N ASP A 172 16.65 19.25 9.25
CA ASP A 172 15.93 20.49 9.60
C ASP A 172 15.73 20.61 11.12
N GLN A 173 15.37 19.51 11.79
CA GLN A 173 15.26 19.46 13.26
C GLN A 173 16.60 19.66 13.97
N ARG A 174 17.70 19.13 13.42
CA ARG A 174 19.06 19.33 13.96
C ARG A 174 19.55 20.76 13.74
N VAL A 175 19.24 21.36 12.60
CA VAL A 175 19.55 22.76 12.30
C VAL A 175 18.76 23.67 13.22
N ALA A 176 17.45 23.46 13.34
CA ALA A 176 16.60 24.21 14.27
C ALA A 176 17.07 24.09 15.74
N ALA A 177 17.55 22.91 16.17
CA ALA A 177 18.12 22.74 17.51
C ALA A 177 19.44 23.53 17.69
N ARG A 178 20.30 23.58 16.66
CA ARG A 178 21.53 24.38 16.68
C ARG A 178 21.25 25.88 16.67
N GLU A 179 20.24 26.32 15.94
CA GLU A 179 19.80 27.72 15.89
C GLU A 179 19.07 28.16 17.16
N ALA A 180 18.46 27.22 17.90
CA ALA A 180 17.82 27.46 19.20
C ALA A 180 18.81 27.52 20.39
N ASP A 181 20.08 27.15 20.17
CA ASP A 181 21.17 27.29 21.14
C ASP A 181 22.09 28.54 20.87
N PRO A 182 21.59 29.79 20.68
CA PRO A 182 22.48 30.93 20.49
C PRO A 182 22.97 31.58 21.80
N ILE A 183 22.64 31.07 23.00
CA ILE A 183 23.02 31.71 24.27
C ILE A 183 23.39 30.69 25.36
N ARG A 184 24.60 30.14 25.26
CA ARG A 184 25.41 29.70 26.41
C ARG A 184 26.88 29.94 26.11
N LYS A 185 27.25 31.21 25.99
CA LYS A 185 28.61 31.70 26.21
C LYS A 185 28.51 33.04 26.91
#